data_AF-A0A2M8WCG8-F1
#
_entry.id   AF-A0A2M8WCG8-F1
#
_cell.length_a   1.000
_cell.length_b   1.000
_cell.length_c   1.000
_cell.angle_alpha   90.00
_cell.angle_beta   90.00
_cell.angle_gamma   90.00
#
_symmetry.space_group_name_H-M   'P 1'
#
loop_
_entity.id
_entity.type
_entity.pdbx_description
1 polymer ?
#
loop_
_entity_poly.entity_id
_entity_poly.type
_entity_poly.pdbx_seq_one_letter_code
_entity_poly.pdbx_strand_id
1 'polypeptide(L)'
;MKKLAMALAVLALPAAAQAQSEAQPALDKREKRTDAAPIDAFKVILVGDSTMAPGSGWASMFCAMHVKSSIACLNLGRGGRSTRSYRAEGSWTIALNEARVAGYKKTWVLIQFGHNDQSTRAERWTDLNGEFGANLRQMVADVRAAGAHPVLVTPLTRREFRDGKLNNTLAAWGDEARKVGAALQVPVIDLNARSAAAVQKLGAADSTALAQVPPLPEELEAARKGTTLKPRPAEEARAPAVELPKTGPRGQLRPKFDYTHVGEAGARVFAKMVAHDLATAAPELRSHLMP
;
A
#
# COMPACT_ATOMS: atom_id res chain seq x y z
N MET A 1 -65.20 -46.07 12.35
CA MET A 1 -64.41 -45.71 11.15
C MET A 1 -63.31 -44.74 11.56
N LYS A 2 -62.04 -45.04 11.24
CA LYS A 2 -60.94 -44.11 10.88
C LYS A 2 -60.69 -42.90 11.84
N LYS A 3 -59.53 -42.66 12.45
CA LYS A 3 -58.13 -42.97 12.10
C LYS A 3 -57.27 -42.76 13.35
N LEU A 4 -56.30 -43.65 13.51
CA LEU A 4 -55.14 -43.53 14.40
C LEU A 4 -54.21 -42.42 13.83
N ALA A 5 -53.88 -41.41 14.62
CA ALA A 5 -52.85 -40.43 14.26
C ALA A 5 -51.58 -40.75 15.06
N MET A 6 -50.64 -41.39 14.36
CA MET A 6 -49.35 -41.85 14.86
C MET A 6 -48.38 -40.67 14.89
N ALA A 7 -47.86 -40.34 16.07
CA ALA A 7 -46.83 -39.33 16.24
C ALA A 7 -45.50 -39.86 15.67
N LEU A 8 -45.07 -39.32 14.53
CA LEU A 8 -43.73 -39.57 13.98
C LEU A 8 -42.76 -38.58 14.63
N ALA A 9 -42.00 -39.04 15.62
CA ALA A 9 -40.82 -38.33 16.08
C ALA A 9 -39.72 -38.46 15.02
N VAL A 10 -39.49 -37.40 14.25
CA VAL A 10 -38.33 -37.32 13.35
C VAL A 10 -37.11 -37.02 14.22
N LEU A 11 -36.40 -38.07 14.63
CA LEU A 11 -35.05 -37.98 15.16
C LEU A 11 -34.13 -37.56 14.02
N ALA A 12 -33.78 -36.27 13.98
CA ALA A 12 -32.69 -35.78 13.15
C ALA A 12 -31.38 -36.35 13.70
N LEU A 13 -30.88 -37.43 13.07
CA LEU A 13 -29.52 -37.90 13.30
C LEU A 13 -28.54 -36.79 12.91
N PRO A 14 -27.56 -36.44 13.75
CA PRO A 14 -26.48 -35.57 13.31
C PRO A 14 -25.68 -36.36 12.28
N ALA A 15 -25.68 -35.90 11.02
CA ALA A 15 -24.72 -36.36 10.03
C ALA A 15 -23.34 -35.83 10.46
N ALA A 16 -22.72 -36.53 11.40
CA ALA A 16 -21.30 -36.39 11.67
C ALA A 16 -20.59 -36.82 10.38
N ALA A 17 -20.08 -35.84 9.63
CA ALA A 17 -19.13 -36.10 8.55
C ALA A 17 -17.91 -36.77 9.18
N GLN A 18 -17.89 -38.10 9.20
CA GLN A 18 -16.70 -38.87 9.49
C GLN A 18 -15.73 -38.61 8.34
N ALA A 19 -14.82 -37.66 8.54
CA ALA A 19 -13.59 -37.59 7.77
C ALA A 19 -12.91 -38.96 7.94
N GLN A 20 -13.03 -39.82 6.92
CA GLN A 20 -12.26 -41.05 6.87
C GLN A 20 -10.79 -40.65 6.81
N SER A 21 -10.11 -40.79 7.94
CA SER A 21 -8.65 -40.78 7.99
C SER A 21 -8.19 -42.01 7.21
N GLU A 22 -7.97 -41.88 5.91
CA GLU A 22 -7.23 -42.88 5.15
C GLU A 22 -5.90 -43.11 5.86
N ALA A 23 -5.69 -44.33 6.35
CA ALA A 23 -4.45 -44.69 7.04
C ALA A 23 -3.29 -44.47 6.08
N GLN A 24 -2.34 -43.61 6.45
CA GLN A 24 -1.20 -43.32 5.60
C GLN A 24 -0.44 -44.63 5.30
N PRO A 25 0.01 -44.85 4.05
CA PRO A 25 0.78 -46.03 3.71
C PRO A 25 2.05 -46.12 4.56
N ALA A 26 2.41 -47.36 4.89
CA ALA A 26 3.67 -47.69 5.54
C ALA A 26 4.85 -47.10 4.75
N LEU A 27 5.92 -46.70 5.45
CA LEU A 27 7.02 -45.92 4.87
C LEU A 27 7.68 -46.61 3.67
N ASP A 28 7.75 -47.94 3.68
CA ASP A 28 8.27 -48.82 2.63
C ASP A 28 7.39 -48.86 1.37
N LYS A 29 6.11 -48.45 1.50
CA LYS A 29 5.14 -48.39 0.41
C LYS A 29 4.93 -46.97 -0.12
N ARG A 30 5.61 -45.96 0.43
CA ARG A 30 5.54 -44.58 -0.06
C ARG A 30 6.40 -44.42 -1.31
N GLU A 31 6.03 -43.46 -2.15
CA GLU A 31 6.88 -43.04 -3.26
C GLU A 31 8.28 -42.68 -2.77
N LYS A 32 9.27 -42.92 -3.62
CA LYS A 32 10.67 -42.63 -3.30
C LYS A 32 10.78 -41.15 -2.94
N ARG A 33 11.32 -40.87 -1.76
CA ARG A 33 11.56 -39.49 -1.30
C ARG A 33 12.41 -38.75 -2.32
N THR A 34 11.95 -37.58 -2.73
CA THR A 34 12.69 -36.59 -3.52
C THR A 34 12.74 -35.27 -2.75
N ASP A 35 13.78 -34.49 -2.95
CA ASP A 35 13.89 -33.16 -2.37
C ASP A 35 13.02 -32.15 -3.15
N ALA A 36 12.50 -31.14 -2.45
CA ALA A 36 11.82 -30.03 -3.10
C ALA A 36 12.82 -29.15 -3.87
N ALA A 37 12.38 -28.57 -4.98
CA ALA A 37 13.20 -27.62 -5.73
C ALA A 37 13.54 -26.38 -4.87
N PRO A 38 14.75 -25.80 -5.00
CA PRO A 38 15.09 -24.54 -4.34
C PRO A 38 14.09 -23.42 -4.70
N ILE A 39 13.80 -22.55 -3.74
CA ILE A 39 12.90 -21.42 -3.97
C ILE A 39 13.58 -20.30 -4.77
N ASP A 40 12.84 -19.67 -5.67
CA ASP A 40 13.21 -18.37 -6.23
C ASP A 40 12.74 -17.26 -5.28
N ALA A 41 13.62 -16.79 -4.40
CA ALA A 41 13.33 -15.71 -3.46
C ALA A 41 13.58 -14.33 -4.09
N PHE A 42 12.64 -13.40 -3.94
CA PHE A 42 12.76 -12.01 -4.38
C PHE A 42 12.63 -11.05 -3.19
N LYS A 43 13.10 -9.82 -3.35
CA LYS A 43 12.86 -8.75 -2.38
C LYS A 43 12.16 -7.57 -3.04
N VAL A 44 11.17 -7.00 -2.38
CA VAL A 44 10.53 -5.74 -2.76
C VAL A 44 10.64 -4.75 -1.62
N ILE A 45 11.28 -3.61 -1.87
CA ILE A 45 11.45 -2.52 -0.91
C ILE A 45 10.58 -1.36 -1.36
N LEU A 46 9.75 -0.86 -0.46
CA LEU A 46 8.77 0.18 -0.71
C LEU A 46 9.22 1.46 0.01
N VAL A 47 9.62 2.48 -0.75
CA VAL A 47 10.17 3.75 -0.25
C VAL A 47 9.25 4.90 -0.63
N GLY A 48 8.86 5.70 0.36
CA GLY A 48 8.04 6.87 0.10
C GLY A 48 7.61 7.63 1.33
N ASP A 49 6.55 8.43 1.18
CA ASP A 49 6.02 9.31 2.21
C ASP A 49 4.92 8.66 3.08
N SER A 50 4.08 9.48 3.73
CA SER A 50 2.99 9.01 4.60
C SER A 50 1.92 8.20 3.88
N THR A 51 1.80 8.31 2.56
CA THR A 51 0.85 7.53 1.75
C THR A 51 1.36 6.13 1.40
N MET A 52 2.61 5.82 1.74
CA MET A 52 3.14 4.45 1.80
C MET A 52 3.40 3.99 3.23
N ALA A 53 3.72 4.89 4.15
CA ALA A 53 4.15 4.54 5.50
C ALA A 53 3.20 3.57 6.25
N PRO A 54 3.74 2.67 7.10
CA PRO A 54 2.93 1.79 7.94
C PRO A 54 1.86 2.56 8.73
N GLY A 55 0.62 2.09 8.64
CA GLY A 55 -0.52 2.63 9.37
C GLY A 55 -1.19 3.88 8.78
N SER A 56 -0.66 4.48 7.70
CA SER A 56 -1.31 5.61 7.01
C SER A 56 -1.32 5.51 5.48
N GLY A 57 -0.62 4.53 4.93
CA GLY A 57 -0.44 4.33 3.50
C GLY A 57 -0.80 2.94 2.99
N TRP A 58 -0.70 2.77 1.67
CA TRP A 58 -1.10 1.52 0.99
C TRP A 58 -0.06 0.40 1.08
N ALA A 59 1.23 0.72 1.24
CA ALA A 59 2.33 -0.23 1.05
C ALA A 59 2.34 -1.40 2.05
N SER A 60 1.86 -1.20 3.29
CA SER A 60 1.71 -2.32 4.24
C SER A 60 0.66 -3.33 3.78
N MET A 61 -0.44 -2.88 3.16
CA MET A 61 -1.44 -3.79 2.60
C MET A 61 -0.93 -4.49 1.34
N PHE A 62 -0.06 -3.85 0.56
CA PHE A 62 0.64 -4.52 -0.53
C PHE A 62 1.47 -5.70 -0.01
N CYS A 63 2.32 -5.48 1.00
CA CYS A 63 3.14 -6.55 1.57
C CYS A 63 2.30 -7.65 2.25
N ALA A 64 1.15 -7.30 2.84
CA ALA A 64 0.32 -8.28 3.54
C ALA A 64 -0.55 -9.13 2.60
N MET A 65 -1.02 -8.55 1.49
CA MET A 65 -2.10 -9.13 0.69
C MET A 65 -1.72 -9.47 -0.74
N HIS A 66 -0.64 -8.87 -1.28
CA HIS A 66 -0.36 -8.91 -2.72
C HIS A 66 0.98 -9.55 -3.08
N VAL A 67 1.66 -10.18 -2.12
CA VAL A 67 2.91 -10.92 -2.36
C VAL A 67 2.84 -12.32 -1.76
N LYS A 68 3.43 -13.31 -2.44
CA LYS A 68 3.63 -14.65 -1.90
C LYS A 68 4.80 -14.67 -0.90
N SER A 69 4.90 -15.74 -0.12
CA SER A 69 6.01 -15.97 0.83
C SER A 69 7.40 -16.03 0.18
N SER A 70 7.48 -16.19 -1.14
CA SER A 70 8.72 -16.09 -1.93
C SER A 70 9.24 -14.64 -2.08
N ILE A 71 8.47 -13.63 -1.65
CA ILE A 71 8.91 -12.23 -1.68
C ILE A 71 9.11 -11.74 -0.24
N ALA A 72 10.33 -11.34 0.10
CA ALA A 72 10.56 -10.49 1.25
C ALA A 72 10.09 -9.06 0.93
N CYS A 73 8.99 -8.63 1.54
CA CYS A 73 8.41 -7.30 1.30
C CYS A 73 8.67 -6.37 2.48
N LEU A 74 9.35 -5.26 2.21
CA LEU A 74 9.78 -4.30 3.24
C LEU A 74 9.15 -2.93 2.99
N ASN A 75 8.31 -2.48 3.91
CA ASN A 75 7.74 -1.12 3.88
C ASN A 75 8.62 -0.14 4.66
N LEU A 76 9.38 0.69 3.93
CA LEU A 76 10.20 1.77 4.48
C LEU A 76 9.55 3.16 4.29
N GLY A 77 8.26 3.24 3.99
CA GLY A 77 7.55 4.52 3.94
C GLY A 77 7.69 5.31 5.25
N ARG A 78 7.91 6.62 5.15
CA ARG A 78 8.11 7.52 6.29
C ARG A 78 7.18 8.72 6.21
N GLY A 79 6.35 8.91 7.23
CA GLY A 79 5.39 9.99 7.25
C GLY A 79 6.04 11.38 7.24
N GLY A 80 5.53 12.27 6.39
CA GLY A 80 6.00 13.65 6.30
C GLY A 80 7.33 13.84 5.55
N ARG A 81 7.86 12.81 4.89
CA ARG A 81 9.12 12.89 4.14
C ARG A 81 8.90 13.25 2.68
N SER A 82 9.81 14.04 2.14
CA SER A 82 9.96 14.35 0.72
C SER A 82 11.16 13.62 0.13
N THR A 83 11.40 13.75 -1.17
CA THR A 83 12.63 13.23 -1.80
C THR A 83 13.90 13.76 -1.11
N ARG A 84 13.88 15.03 -0.68
CA ARG A 84 14.98 15.69 0.03
C ARG A 84 15.12 15.19 1.47
N SER A 85 14.04 15.28 2.25
CA SER A 85 14.11 15.02 3.69
C SER A 85 14.34 13.54 4.00
N TYR A 86 13.83 12.62 3.17
CA TYR A 86 14.05 11.18 3.30
C TYR A 86 15.54 10.81 3.16
N ARG A 87 16.27 11.51 2.29
CA ARG A 87 17.72 11.36 2.12
C ARG A 87 18.46 12.01 3.28
N ALA A 88 18.12 13.24 3.62
CA ALA A 88 18.79 14.02 4.66
C ALA A 88 18.77 13.33 6.04
N GLU A 89 17.69 12.63 6.37
CA GLU A 89 17.56 11.95 7.67
C GLU A 89 18.18 10.53 7.71
N GLY A 90 18.75 10.04 6.62
CA GLY A 90 19.37 8.71 6.54
C GLY A 90 18.43 7.55 6.19
N SER A 91 17.11 7.77 6.05
CA SER A 91 16.17 6.73 5.63
C SER A 91 16.51 6.15 4.24
N TRP A 92 17.07 6.97 3.35
CA TRP A 92 17.56 6.50 2.05
C TRP A 92 18.74 5.53 2.18
N THR A 93 19.68 5.81 3.08
CA THR A 93 20.81 4.93 3.34
C THR A 93 20.36 3.55 3.82
N ILE A 94 19.35 3.50 4.71
CA ILE A 94 18.75 2.24 5.18
C ILE A 94 18.16 1.45 3.99
N ALA A 95 17.40 2.10 3.13
CA ALA A 95 16.80 1.45 1.95
C ALA A 95 17.86 0.88 1.00
N LEU A 96 18.95 1.62 0.77
CA LEU A 96 20.05 1.14 -0.08
C LEU A 96 20.81 -0.02 0.58
N ASN A 97 21.00 -0.01 1.90
CA ASN A 97 21.62 -1.14 2.59
C ASN A 97 20.77 -2.40 2.48
N GLU A 98 19.45 -2.26 2.63
CA GLU A 98 18.50 -3.36 2.42
C GLU A 98 18.50 -3.88 0.98
N ALA A 99 18.70 -2.98 0.01
CA ALA A 99 18.80 -3.34 -1.40
C ALA A 99 20.04 -4.20 -1.71
N ARG A 100 21.13 -4.06 -0.94
CA ARG A 100 22.39 -4.81 -1.09
C ARG A 100 22.43 -6.14 -0.36
N VAL A 101 21.40 -6.45 0.44
CA VAL A 101 21.35 -7.74 1.15
C VAL A 101 21.30 -8.88 0.12
N ALA A 102 22.28 -9.78 0.20
CA ALA A 102 22.40 -10.95 -0.67
C ALA A 102 21.35 -12.04 -0.35
N GLY A 103 21.28 -13.07 -1.20
CA GLY A 103 20.39 -14.23 -1.00
C GLY A 103 19.04 -14.14 -1.71
N TYR A 104 18.79 -13.05 -2.46
CA TYR A 104 17.62 -12.89 -3.31
C TYR A 104 18.03 -12.94 -4.78
N LYS A 105 17.20 -13.57 -5.61
CA LYS A 105 17.37 -13.63 -7.06
C LYS A 105 17.39 -12.23 -7.67
N LYS A 106 16.44 -11.38 -7.26
CA LYS A 106 16.40 -9.94 -7.58
C LYS A 106 15.75 -9.15 -6.45
N THR A 107 16.23 -7.92 -6.29
CA THR A 107 15.64 -6.91 -5.42
C THR A 107 15.03 -5.78 -6.26
N TRP A 108 13.81 -5.38 -5.94
CA TRP A 108 13.09 -4.26 -6.53
C TRP A 108 12.88 -3.16 -5.50
N VAL A 109 13.03 -1.90 -5.92
CA VAL A 109 12.77 -0.73 -5.06
C VAL A 109 11.72 0.15 -5.72
N LEU A 110 10.52 0.19 -5.13
CA LEU A 110 9.45 1.08 -5.56
C LEU A 110 9.60 2.42 -4.83
N ILE A 111 9.66 3.51 -5.58
CA ILE A 111 9.93 4.86 -5.08
C ILE A 111 8.72 5.76 -5.36
N GLN A 112 8.07 6.29 -4.32
CA GLN A 112 6.92 7.20 -4.43
C GLN A 112 7.08 8.44 -3.54
N PHE A 113 7.12 9.63 -4.15
CA PHE A 113 7.17 10.90 -3.44
C PHE A 113 6.35 11.97 -4.18
N GLY A 114 6.22 13.15 -3.56
CA GLY A 114 5.47 14.29 -4.12
C GLY A 114 4.67 15.05 -3.07
N HIS A 115 4.00 14.37 -2.11
CA HIS A 115 3.09 15.06 -1.17
C HIS A 115 3.78 16.04 -0.24
N ASN A 116 5.01 15.74 0.19
CA ASN A 116 5.78 16.62 1.07
C ASN A 116 6.81 17.45 0.31
N ASP A 117 7.11 17.11 -0.92
CA ASP A 117 7.91 17.92 -1.83
C ASP A 117 7.17 19.24 -2.16
N GLN A 118 5.84 19.20 -2.32
CA GLN A 118 4.99 20.39 -2.45
C GLN A 118 4.73 21.18 -1.14
N SER A 119 5.35 20.79 -0.03
CA SER A 119 5.14 21.43 1.27
C SER A 119 5.68 22.86 1.26
N THR A 120 5.33 23.68 2.26
CA THR A 120 6.01 24.95 2.56
C THR A 120 6.99 24.85 3.73
N ARG A 121 7.03 23.69 4.40
CA ARG A 121 7.94 23.43 5.53
C ARG A 121 9.39 23.28 5.06
N ALA A 122 10.29 24.09 5.62
CA ALA A 122 11.68 24.26 5.17
C ALA A 122 12.50 22.96 5.10
N GLU A 123 12.20 21.98 5.95
CA GLU A 123 12.89 20.69 5.96
C GLU A 123 12.40 19.74 4.86
N ARG A 124 11.27 20.02 4.20
CA ARG A 124 10.59 19.09 3.28
C ARG A 124 10.58 19.55 1.84
N TRP A 125 10.24 20.81 1.59
CA TRP A 125 9.90 21.25 0.24
C TRP A 125 11.06 21.06 -0.76
N THR A 126 10.69 20.86 -2.02
CA THR A 126 11.64 20.84 -3.16
C THR A 126 11.04 21.62 -4.32
N ASP A 127 11.88 22.18 -5.19
CA ASP A 127 11.41 22.76 -6.44
C ASP A 127 10.95 21.66 -7.43
N LEU A 128 9.73 21.80 -7.95
CA LEU A 128 9.15 20.84 -8.89
C LEU A 128 9.92 20.81 -10.22
N ASN A 129 10.38 21.97 -10.71
CA ASN A 129 10.99 22.11 -12.03
C ASN A 129 12.52 21.89 -12.03
N GLY A 130 13.08 21.45 -10.90
CA GLY A 130 14.51 21.21 -10.76
C GLY A 130 14.83 20.11 -9.76
N GLU A 131 14.69 20.41 -8.47
CA GLU A 131 15.15 19.54 -7.38
C GLU A 131 14.42 18.21 -7.31
N PHE A 132 13.10 18.20 -7.50
CA PHE A 132 12.31 16.97 -7.40
C PHE A 132 12.73 15.94 -8.46
N GLY A 133 12.77 16.34 -9.73
CA GLY A 133 13.22 15.51 -10.83
C GLY A 133 14.68 15.06 -10.66
N ALA A 134 15.58 15.96 -10.24
CA ALA A 134 16.96 15.63 -9.97
C ALA A 134 17.11 14.59 -8.84
N ASN A 135 16.36 14.74 -7.75
CA ASN A 135 16.37 13.80 -6.64
C ASN A 135 15.88 12.41 -7.07
N LEU A 136 14.80 12.32 -7.86
CA LEU A 136 14.31 11.05 -8.38
C LEU A 136 15.34 10.37 -9.30
N ARG A 137 16.02 11.14 -10.16
CA ARG A 137 17.10 10.63 -11.01
C ARG A 137 18.25 10.06 -10.17
N GLN A 138 18.65 10.76 -9.11
CA GLN A 138 19.68 10.28 -8.20
C GLN A 138 19.24 9.00 -7.48
N MET A 139 18.01 8.95 -6.96
CA MET A 139 17.49 7.75 -6.29
C MET A 139 17.47 6.54 -7.24
N VAL A 140 17.07 6.72 -8.50
CA VAL A 140 17.16 5.67 -9.53
C VAL A 140 18.60 5.19 -9.73
N ALA A 141 19.55 6.13 -9.86
CA ALA A 141 20.96 5.81 -10.04
C ALA A 141 21.51 5.03 -8.84
N ASP A 142 21.18 5.46 -7.63
CA ASP A 142 21.63 4.82 -6.39
C ASP A 142 21.09 3.39 -6.26
N VAL A 143 19.83 3.14 -6.62
CA VAL A 143 19.23 1.79 -6.61
C VAL A 143 19.93 0.87 -7.60
N ARG A 144 20.20 1.36 -8.82
CA ARG A 144 20.96 0.61 -9.83
C ARG A 144 22.38 0.31 -9.34
N ALA A 145 23.05 1.29 -8.72
CA ALA A 145 24.38 1.12 -8.14
C ALA A 145 24.39 0.14 -6.95
N ALA A 146 23.27 -0.03 -6.25
CA ALA A 146 23.10 -1.06 -5.22
C ALA A 146 22.79 -2.47 -5.80
N GLY A 147 22.75 -2.64 -7.13
CA GLY A 147 22.43 -3.91 -7.78
C GLY A 147 20.93 -4.26 -7.78
N ALA A 148 20.07 -3.30 -7.45
CA ALA A 148 18.62 -3.47 -7.41
C ALA A 148 17.92 -2.80 -8.59
N HIS A 149 16.64 -3.12 -8.78
CA HIS A 149 15.83 -2.67 -9.92
C HIS A 149 14.85 -1.57 -9.44
N PRO A 150 15.03 -0.31 -9.88
CA PRO A 150 14.11 0.76 -9.49
C PRO A 150 12.79 0.65 -10.25
N VAL A 151 11.70 1.02 -9.59
CA VAL A 151 10.39 1.28 -10.19
C VAL A 151 9.90 2.60 -9.60
N LEU A 152 9.53 3.56 -10.46
CA LEU A 152 8.91 4.78 -9.97
C LEU A 152 7.41 4.57 -9.80
N VAL A 153 6.84 5.15 -8.75
CA VAL A 153 5.40 5.20 -8.53
C VAL A 153 5.03 6.66 -8.40
N THR A 154 4.09 7.13 -9.22
CA THR A 154 3.61 8.52 -9.12
C THR A 154 2.83 8.71 -7.81
N PRO A 155 2.84 9.90 -7.19
CA PRO A 155 2.19 10.14 -5.90
C PRO A 155 0.69 9.82 -5.91
N LEU A 156 0.19 9.18 -4.85
CA LEU A 156 -1.23 8.90 -4.68
C LEU A 156 -2.07 10.19 -4.79
N THR A 157 -3.26 10.10 -5.38
CA THR A 157 -4.15 11.27 -5.42
C THR A 157 -4.64 11.66 -4.02
N ARG A 158 -4.91 12.95 -3.80
CA ARG A 158 -5.73 13.39 -2.67
C ARG A 158 -7.20 13.24 -3.04
N ARG A 159 -8.05 13.09 -2.03
CA ARG A 159 -9.51 13.00 -2.15
C ARG A 159 -10.17 14.36 -1.95
N GLU A 160 -9.60 15.40 -2.54
CA GLU A 160 -10.08 16.78 -2.44
C GLU A 160 -10.99 17.10 -3.62
N PHE A 161 -12.18 17.64 -3.36
CA PHE A 161 -13.17 17.91 -4.40
C PHE A 161 -13.66 19.35 -4.38
N ARG A 162 -14.04 19.83 -5.56
CA ARG A 162 -14.74 21.09 -5.76
C ARG A 162 -15.78 20.91 -6.86
N ASP A 163 -17.03 21.24 -6.57
CA ASP A 163 -18.14 21.22 -7.53
C ASP A 163 -18.27 19.86 -8.25
N GLY A 164 -18.13 18.77 -7.50
CA GLY A 164 -18.23 17.39 -7.99
C GLY A 164 -16.98 16.87 -8.71
N LYS A 165 -15.96 17.70 -8.89
CA LYS A 165 -14.71 17.35 -9.58
C LYS A 165 -13.56 17.18 -8.60
N LEU A 166 -12.77 16.14 -8.82
CA LEU A 166 -11.53 15.91 -8.08
C LEU A 166 -10.52 17.01 -8.41
N ASN A 167 -10.01 17.68 -7.38
CA ASN A 167 -8.91 18.62 -7.48
C ASN A 167 -7.57 17.89 -7.30
N ASN A 168 -7.01 17.37 -8.40
CA ASN A 168 -5.76 16.60 -8.34
C ASN A 168 -4.52 17.51 -8.26
N THR A 169 -4.18 17.94 -7.05
CA THR A 169 -3.03 18.80 -6.77
C THR A 169 -1.67 18.13 -6.97
N LEU A 170 -1.63 16.81 -7.20
CA LEU A 170 -0.41 16.03 -7.38
C LEU A 170 -0.11 15.69 -8.84
N ALA A 171 -0.96 16.11 -9.78
CA ALA A 171 -0.83 15.75 -11.20
C ALA A 171 0.56 16.12 -11.78
N ALA A 172 1.01 17.35 -11.54
CA ALA A 172 2.30 17.85 -12.07
C ALA A 172 3.51 17.13 -11.46
N TRP A 173 3.43 16.69 -10.19
CA TRP A 173 4.45 15.87 -9.54
C TRP A 173 4.48 14.46 -10.15
N GLY A 174 3.30 13.91 -10.48
CA GLY A 174 3.18 12.68 -11.26
C GLY A 174 3.77 12.81 -12.67
N ASP A 175 3.55 13.96 -13.34
CA ASP A 175 4.13 14.23 -14.65
C ASP A 175 5.65 14.23 -14.60
N GLU A 176 6.24 14.87 -13.60
CA GLU A 176 7.70 14.89 -13.45
C GLU A 176 8.27 13.49 -13.18
N ALA A 177 7.61 12.69 -12.32
CA ALA A 177 8.00 11.30 -12.11
C ALA A 177 7.92 10.46 -13.40
N ARG A 178 6.87 10.66 -14.23
CA ARG A 178 6.75 10.03 -15.55
C ARG A 178 7.87 10.47 -16.49
N LYS A 179 8.20 11.76 -16.55
CA LYS A 179 9.32 12.28 -17.37
C LYS A 179 10.65 11.67 -16.97
N VAL A 180 10.92 11.57 -15.66
CA VAL A 180 12.13 10.89 -15.15
C VAL A 180 12.15 9.42 -15.55
N GLY A 181 11.03 8.71 -15.38
CA GLY A 181 10.91 7.30 -15.76
C GLY A 181 11.16 7.08 -17.25
N ALA A 182 10.57 7.89 -18.12
CA ALA A 182 10.80 7.85 -19.57
C ALA A 182 12.27 8.14 -19.91
N ALA A 183 12.84 9.20 -19.35
CA ALA A 183 14.21 9.62 -19.64
C ALA A 183 15.28 8.61 -19.18
N LEU A 184 15.02 7.88 -18.08
CA LEU A 184 15.95 6.89 -17.54
C LEU A 184 15.59 5.45 -17.92
N GLN A 185 14.53 5.25 -18.70
CA GLN A 185 13.97 3.93 -19.04
C GLN A 185 13.74 3.07 -17.79
N VAL A 186 13.09 3.67 -16.78
CA VAL A 186 12.67 3.00 -15.55
C VAL A 186 11.16 2.77 -15.62
N PRO A 187 10.65 1.58 -15.27
CA PRO A 187 9.22 1.35 -15.23
C PRO A 187 8.51 2.32 -14.28
N VAL A 188 7.35 2.82 -14.69
CA VAL A 188 6.52 3.73 -13.90
C VAL A 188 5.15 3.12 -13.66
N ILE A 189 4.76 3.02 -12.39
CA ILE A 189 3.37 2.73 -11.98
C ILE A 189 2.64 4.07 -11.82
N ASP A 190 1.69 4.34 -12.71
CA ASP A 190 0.92 5.60 -12.70
C ASP A 190 -0.25 5.55 -11.70
N LEU A 191 0.10 5.40 -10.42
CA LEU A 191 -0.85 5.38 -9.33
C LEU A 191 -1.65 6.70 -9.24
N ASN A 192 -1.07 7.86 -9.60
CA ASN A 192 -1.75 9.14 -9.53
C ASN A 192 -2.95 9.17 -10.47
N ALA A 193 -2.76 8.86 -11.75
CA ALA A 193 -3.84 8.87 -12.73
C ALA A 193 -4.90 7.81 -12.39
N ARG A 194 -4.47 6.59 -12.02
CA ARG A 194 -5.40 5.51 -11.68
C ARG A 194 -6.21 5.78 -10.42
N SER A 195 -5.55 6.24 -9.36
CA SER A 195 -6.24 6.58 -8.11
C SER A 195 -7.15 7.80 -8.29
N ALA A 196 -6.74 8.82 -9.06
CA ALA A 196 -7.57 9.97 -9.39
C ALA A 196 -8.85 9.55 -10.13
N ALA A 197 -8.74 8.70 -11.15
CA ALA A 197 -9.91 8.18 -11.87
C ALA A 197 -10.84 7.38 -10.96
N ALA A 198 -10.29 6.51 -10.10
CA ALA A 198 -11.07 5.73 -9.16
C ALA A 198 -11.79 6.59 -8.11
N VAL A 199 -11.09 7.57 -7.53
CA VAL A 199 -11.65 8.49 -6.54
C VAL A 199 -12.70 9.40 -7.18
N GLN A 200 -12.46 9.93 -8.39
CA GLN A 200 -13.46 10.70 -9.13
C GLN A 200 -14.74 9.89 -9.39
N LYS A 201 -14.61 8.59 -9.68
CA LYS A 201 -15.76 7.70 -9.89
C LYS A 201 -16.55 7.44 -8.59
N LEU A 202 -15.86 7.33 -7.45
CA LEU A 202 -16.52 7.25 -6.14
C LEU A 202 -17.23 8.56 -5.78
N GLY A 203 -16.64 9.69 -6.16
CA GLY A 203 -17.13 11.00 -5.77
C GLY A 203 -16.73 11.37 -4.33
N ALA A 204 -16.99 12.63 -3.97
CA ALA A 204 -16.51 13.22 -2.72
C ALA A 204 -16.98 12.45 -1.48
N ALA A 205 -18.29 12.16 -1.37
CA ALA A 205 -18.87 11.50 -0.20
C ALA A 205 -18.34 10.07 0.00
N ASP A 206 -18.46 9.19 -1.00
CA ASP A 206 -18.06 7.78 -0.82
C ASP A 206 -16.54 7.64 -0.63
N SER A 207 -15.75 8.56 -1.21
CA SER A 207 -14.30 8.55 -1.03
C SER A 207 -13.87 8.80 0.43
N THR A 208 -14.72 9.38 1.30
CA THR A 208 -14.36 9.60 2.71
C THR A 208 -14.18 8.29 3.47
N ALA A 209 -14.83 7.20 3.03
CA ALA A 209 -14.67 5.87 3.63
C ALA A 209 -13.26 5.28 3.45
N LEU A 210 -12.43 5.88 2.57
CA LEU A 210 -11.05 5.47 2.37
C LEU A 210 -10.09 6.06 3.42
N ALA A 211 -10.53 7.05 4.21
CA ALA A 211 -9.70 7.72 5.21
C ALA A 211 -9.39 6.82 6.44
N GLN A 212 -8.45 7.24 7.29
CA GLN A 212 -8.05 6.47 8.47
C GLN A 212 -9.13 6.41 9.55
N VAL A 213 -9.95 7.46 9.62
CA VAL A 213 -11.08 7.58 10.55
C VAL A 213 -12.25 8.21 9.78
N PRO A 214 -13.50 8.11 10.26
CA PRO A 214 -14.65 8.75 9.62
C PRO A 214 -14.56 10.29 9.59
N PRO A 215 -15.20 10.94 8.60
CA PRO A 215 -15.39 12.40 8.62
C PRO A 215 -16.33 12.82 9.76
N LEU A 216 -16.28 14.11 10.11
CA LEU A 216 -17.35 14.75 10.88
C LEU A 216 -18.62 14.93 10.03
N PRO A 217 -19.81 15.08 10.64
CA PRO A 217 -21.06 15.28 9.91
C PRO A 217 -21.00 16.42 8.90
N GLU A 218 -20.42 17.56 9.27
CA GLU A 218 -20.29 18.73 8.39
C GLU A 218 -19.34 18.50 7.21
N GLU A 219 -18.27 17.72 7.39
CA GLU A 219 -17.34 17.33 6.33
C GLU A 219 -18.05 16.40 5.33
N LEU A 220 -18.88 15.47 5.83
CA LEU A 220 -19.68 14.57 5.00
C LEU A 220 -20.81 15.30 4.26
N GLU A 221 -21.49 16.26 4.91
CA GLU A 221 -22.52 17.08 4.26
C GLU A 221 -21.95 17.94 3.13
N ALA A 222 -20.77 18.52 3.31
CA ALA A 222 -20.08 19.23 2.24
C ALA A 222 -19.72 18.26 1.10
N ALA A 223 -19.19 17.07 1.43
CA ALA A 223 -18.81 16.06 0.45
C ALA A 223 -20.03 15.55 -0.35
N ARG A 224 -21.21 15.43 0.27
CA ARG A 224 -22.48 15.11 -0.43
C ARG A 224 -22.87 16.16 -1.47
N LYS A 225 -22.45 17.42 -1.26
CA LYS A 225 -22.62 18.52 -2.22
C LYS A 225 -21.48 18.60 -3.24
N GLY A 226 -20.57 17.62 -3.26
CA GLY A 226 -19.48 17.52 -4.22
C GLY A 226 -18.25 18.36 -3.88
N THR A 227 -18.11 18.87 -2.66
CA THR A 227 -16.98 19.72 -2.25
C THR A 227 -16.40 19.28 -0.92
N THR A 228 -15.07 19.29 -0.79
CA THR A 228 -14.40 19.02 0.49
C THR A 228 -14.11 20.31 1.24
N LEU A 229 -14.32 20.31 2.55
CA LEU A 229 -13.93 21.42 3.42
C LEU A 229 -12.41 21.51 3.53
N LYS A 230 -11.91 22.66 4.01
CA LYS A 230 -10.50 22.80 4.38
C LYS A 230 -10.14 21.75 5.44
N PRO A 231 -9.03 21.00 5.29
CA PRO A 231 -8.59 20.05 6.29
C PRO A 231 -8.40 20.70 7.66
N ARG A 232 -8.91 20.05 8.70
CA ARG A 232 -8.72 20.48 10.09
C ARG A 232 -7.25 20.40 10.50
N PRO A 233 -6.80 21.21 11.47
CA PRO A 233 -5.50 21.06 12.10
C PRO A 233 -5.28 19.61 12.57
N ALA A 234 -4.04 19.14 12.49
CA ALA A 234 -3.75 17.72 12.74
C ALA A 234 -4.10 17.26 14.16
N GLU A 235 -4.08 18.15 15.17
CA GLU A 235 -4.45 17.80 16.54
C GLU A 235 -5.96 17.60 16.69
N GLU A 236 -6.77 18.42 16.02
CA GLU A 236 -8.23 18.28 16.03
C GLU A 236 -8.70 17.07 15.20
N ALA A 237 -8.01 16.78 14.11
CA ALA A 237 -8.38 15.73 13.17
C ALA A 237 -8.13 14.31 13.68
N ARG A 238 -7.32 14.15 14.73
CA ARG A 238 -6.90 12.84 15.25
C ARG A 238 -8.02 12.13 16.00
N ALA A 239 -8.04 10.81 15.89
CA ALA A 239 -8.76 9.99 16.86
C ALA A 239 -8.19 10.20 18.27
N PRO A 240 -9.02 9.99 19.32
CA PRO A 240 -8.55 10.01 20.70
C PRO A 240 -7.31 9.16 20.91
N ALA A 241 -6.37 9.65 21.71
CA ALA A 241 -5.19 8.87 22.09
C ALA A 241 -5.63 7.63 22.88
N VAL A 242 -4.96 6.50 22.64
CA VAL A 242 -5.15 5.28 23.40
C VAL A 242 -4.16 5.32 24.55
N GLU A 243 -4.63 5.08 25.77
CA GLU A 243 -3.75 5.00 26.92
C GLU A 243 -2.79 3.82 26.76
N LEU A 244 -1.49 4.10 26.87
CA LEU A 244 -0.46 3.09 26.67
C LEU A 244 -0.12 2.38 27.98
N PRO A 245 0.17 1.06 27.94
CA PRO A 245 0.58 0.34 29.13
C PRO A 245 1.93 0.87 29.65
N LYS A 246 2.13 0.79 30.98
CA LYS A 246 3.37 1.22 31.64
C LYS A 246 4.57 0.33 31.26
N THR A 247 4.32 -0.94 30.91
CA THR A 247 5.31 -1.92 30.45
C THR A 247 4.85 -2.53 29.12
N GLY A 248 5.80 -2.95 28.26
CA GLY A 248 5.49 -3.54 26.94
C GLY A 248 5.59 -2.56 25.75
N PRO A 249 5.06 -2.92 24.57
CA PRO A 249 5.10 -2.07 23.36
C PRO A 249 4.34 -0.75 23.55
N ARG A 250 4.97 0.36 23.15
CA ARG A 250 4.43 1.73 23.30
C ARG A 250 4.31 2.51 21.98
N GLY A 251 4.54 1.85 20.85
CA GLY A 251 4.33 2.45 19.54
C GLY A 251 2.84 2.62 19.27
N GLN A 252 2.41 3.81 18.85
CA GLN A 252 1.01 4.08 18.55
C GLN A 252 0.87 4.75 17.19
N LEU A 253 -0.07 4.26 16.39
CA LEU A 253 -0.56 5.00 15.23
C LEU A 253 -1.41 6.18 15.71
N ARG A 254 -1.34 7.29 14.98
CA ARG A 254 -2.14 8.49 15.23
C ARG A 254 -3.07 8.73 14.04
N PRO A 255 -4.11 7.89 13.86
CA PRO A 255 -5.00 8.01 12.73
C PRO A 255 -5.79 9.32 12.84
N LYS A 256 -6.10 9.91 11.69
CA LYS A 256 -6.83 11.17 11.61
C LYS A 256 -7.68 11.23 10.36
N PHE A 257 -8.70 12.08 10.38
CA PHE A 257 -9.46 12.37 9.16
C PHE A 257 -8.69 13.41 8.35
N ASP A 258 -8.35 13.08 7.12
CA ASP A 258 -8.01 14.03 6.09
C ASP A 258 -8.21 13.39 4.71
N TYR A 259 -7.97 14.18 3.67
CA TYR A 259 -8.15 13.76 2.28
C TYR A 259 -6.88 13.15 1.68
N THR A 260 -5.84 12.87 2.47
CA THR A 260 -4.55 12.34 2.01
C THR A 260 -4.34 10.91 2.49
N HIS A 261 -4.29 10.71 3.81
CA HIS A 261 -3.94 9.42 4.43
C HIS A 261 -5.09 8.43 4.33
N VAL A 262 -4.77 7.16 4.17
CA VAL A 262 -5.76 6.11 3.95
C VAL A 262 -5.81 5.17 5.13
N GLY A 263 -7.03 4.77 5.49
CA GLY A 263 -7.27 3.65 6.39
C GLY A 263 -7.09 2.32 5.67
N GLU A 264 -7.43 1.22 6.34
CA GLU A 264 -7.26 -0.12 5.76
C GLU A 264 -8.05 -0.30 4.45
N ALA A 265 -9.29 0.18 4.38
CA ALA A 265 -10.12 0.10 3.18
C ALA A 265 -9.45 0.80 1.98
N GLY A 266 -9.00 2.05 2.17
CA GLY A 266 -8.26 2.78 1.13
C GLY A 266 -6.93 2.13 0.78
N ALA A 267 -6.17 1.68 1.79
CA ALA A 267 -4.91 0.99 1.59
C ALA A 267 -5.06 -0.29 0.74
N ARG A 268 -6.11 -1.08 0.96
CA ARG A 268 -6.42 -2.28 0.15
C ARG A 268 -6.73 -1.93 -1.30
N VAL A 269 -7.53 -0.88 -1.54
CA VAL A 269 -7.87 -0.42 -2.90
C VAL A 269 -6.61 -0.04 -3.68
N PHE A 270 -5.75 0.80 -3.09
CA PHE A 270 -4.58 1.32 -3.79
C PHE A 270 -3.45 0.29 -3.88
N ALA A 271 -3.27 -0.57 -2.87
CA ALA A 271 -2.32 -1.67 -2.92
C ALA A 271 -2.63 -2.64 -4.07
N LYS A 272 -3.91 -2.96 -4.29
CA LYS A 272 -4.35 -3.79 -5.41
C LYS A 272 -4.01 -3.17 -6.77
N MET A 273 -4.22 -1.86 -6.92
CA MET A 273 -3.85 -1.15 -8.16
C MET A 273 -2.34 -1.28 -8.43
N VAL A 274 -1.51 -1.05 -7.41
CA VAL A 274 -0.05 -1.15 -7.53
C VAL A 274 0.37 -2.59 -7.84
N ALA A 275 -0.21 -3.60 -7.20
CA ALA A 275 0.10 -5.00 -7.47
C ALA A 275 -0.20 -5.41 -8.91
N HIS A 276 -1.35 -5.01 -9.43
CA HIS A 276 -1.72 -5.25 -10.83
C HIS A 276 -0.72 -4.61 -11.80
N ASP A 277 -0.34 -3.35 -11.57
CA ASP A 277 0.56 -2.64 -12.48
C ASP A 277 2.00 -3.09 -12.35
N LEU A 278 2.43 -3.47 -11.14
CA LEU A 278 3.75 -4.06 -10.92
C LEU A 278 3.91 -5.38 -11.68
N ALA A 279 2.86 -6.21 -11.75
CA ALA A 279 2.88 -7.44 -12.54
C ALA A 279 3.06 -7.21 -14.06
N THR A 280 2.79 -5.99 -14.53
CA THR A 280 3.05 -5.54 -15.90
C THR A 280 4.44 -4.91 -16.01
N ALA A 281 4.80 -4.03 -15.08
CA ALA A 281 6.08 -3.31 -15.05
C ALA A 281 7.29 -4.20 -14.74
N ALA A 282 7.09 -5.27 -13.99
CA ALA A 282 8.09 -6.26 -13.60
C ALA A 282 7.54 -7.69 -13.82
N PRO A 283 7.51 -8.18 -15.08
CA PRO A 283 6.90 -9.48 -15.41
C PRO A 283 7.46 -10.67 -14.62
N GLU A 284 8.71 -10.59 -14.18
CA GLU A 284 9.37 -11.61 -13.34
C GLU A 284 8.69 -11.77 -11.96
N LEU A 285 7.99 -10.76 -11.47
CA LEU A 285 7.24 -10.83 -10.22
C LEU A 285 5.82 -11.39 -10.41
N ARG A 286 5.33 -11.55 -11.64
CA ARG A 286 3.91 -11.85 -11.91
C ARG A 286 3.40 -13.11 -11.21
N SER A 287 4.18 -14.19 -11.22
CA SER A 287 3.84 -15.45 -10.54
C SER A 287 3.97 -15.37 -9.02
N HIS A 288 4.57 -14.30 -8.49
CA HIS A 288 4.83 -14.08 -7.08
C HIS A 288 3.92 -13.01 -6.46
N LEU A 289 3.15 -12.28 -7.27
CA LEU A 289 2.15 -11.32 -6.84
C LEU A 289 0.76 -11.96 -6.76
N MET A 290 -0.09 -11.41 -5.89
CA MET A 290 -1.50 -11.82 -5.72
C MET A 290 -2.45 -10.69 -6.13
N PRO A 291 -3.61 -11.01 -6.75
CA PRO A 291 -4.56 -10.02 -7.27
C PRO A 291 -5.35 -9.25 -6.21
#